data_AF-A0AAD8AJD3-F1
#
_entry.id   AF-A0AAD8AJD3-F1
#
_cell.length_a   1.000
_cell.length_b   1.000
_cell.length_c   1.000
_cell.angle_alpha   90.00
_cell.angle_beta   90.00
_cell.angle_gamma   90.00
#
_symmetry.space_group_name_H-M   'P 1'
#
loop_
_entity.id
_entity.type
_entity.pdbx_description
1 polymer ?
#
loop_
_entity_poly.entity_id
_entity_poly.type
_entity_poly.pdbx_seq_one_letter_code
_entity_poly.pdbx_strand_id
1 'polypeptide(L)'
;LVVSQNGRALHIVFPHQFLDSPEWFGVSTDEYFQVSITAMEESRVLIWHRDKLKLTIITDQFLQAVFDHILGRDVVKKLMQLIFIL
;
A
#
# COMPACT_ATOMS: atom_id res chain seq x y z
N LEU A 1 1.36 4.20 11.59
CA LEU A 1 0.46 3.02 11.76
C LEU A 1 1.33 1.77 11.90
N VAL A 2 0.90 0.75 12.65
CA VAL A 2 1.60 -0.54 12.74
C VAL A 2 0.86 -1.59 11.93
N VAL A 3 1.58 -2.36 11.13
CA VAL A 3 1.07 -3.53 10.41
C VAL A 3 1.42 -4.78 11.22
N SER A 4 0.43 -5.62 11.51
CA SER A 4 0.61 -6.86 12.26
C SER A 4 -0.09 -8.04 11.60
N GLN A 5 0.42 -9.24 11.84
CA GLN A 5 -0.21 -10.49 11.43
C GLN A 5 -0.22 -11.44 12.63
N ASN A 6 -1.38 -12.00 12.95
CA ASN A 6 -1.57 -12.91 14.11
C ASN A 6 -0.98 -12.35 15.42
N GLY A 7 -1.15 -11.05 15.65
CA GLY A 7 -0.65 -10.35 16.84
C GLY A 7 0.84 -9.98 16.82
N ARG A 8 1.61 -10.39 15.80
CA ARG A 8 3.02 -10.03 15.63
C ARG A 8 3.15 -8.78 14.76
N ALA A 9 3.87 -7.76 15.25
CA ALA A 9 4.20 -6.58 14.45
C ALA A 9 5.18 -6.94 13.32
N LEU A 10 4.88 -6.51 12.10
CA LEU A 10 5.69 -6.72 10.90
C LEU A 10 6.51 -5.48 10.57
N HIS A 11 5.84 -4.33 10.41
CA HIS A 11 6.50 -3.06 10.10
C HIS A 11 5.62 -1.86 10.48
N ILE A 12 6.22 -0.66 10.45
CA ILE A 12 5.54 0.62 10.67
C ILE A 12 5.32 1.30 9.32
N VAL A 13 4.11 1.80 9.10
CA VAL A 13 3.77 2.70 8.00
C VAL A 13 3.88 4.14 8.51
N PHE A 14 4.76 4.90 7.87
CA PHE A 14 5.03 6.30 8.14
C PHE A 14 4.13 7.24 7.33
N PRO A 15 4.06 8.54 7.67
CA PRO A 15 3.32 9.52 6.88
C PRO A 15 3.71 9.48 5.40
N HIS A 16 2.72 9.64 4.52
CA HIS A 16 2.86 9.62 3.05
C HIS A 16 3.29 8.27 2.45
N GLN A 17 3.22 7.18 3.21
CA GLN A 17 3.35 5.83 2.68
C GLN A 17 1.98 5.24 2.36
N PHE A 18 1.94 4.38 1.35
CA PHE A 18 0.70 3.71 0.98
C PHE A 18 0.45 2.53 1.93
N LEU A 19 -0.82 2.12 2.07
CA LEU A 19 -1.18 0.90 2.79
C LEU A 19 -1.23 -0.27 1.80
N ASP A 20 -2.05 -0.12 0.77
CA ASP A 20 -2.44 -1.18 -0.17
C ASP A 20 -1.86 -0.94 -1.58
N SER A 21 -0.54 -0.73 -1.66
CA SER A 21 0.15 -0.47 -2.92
C SER A 21 0.24 -1.68 -3.86
N PRO A 22 0.43 -2.95 -3.40
CA PRO A 22 0.38 -4.12 -4.28
C PRO A 22 -0.97 -4.31 -4.99
N GLU A 23 -2.07 -3.95 -4.33
CA GLU A 23 -3.44 -4.10 -4.81
C GLU A 23 -3.71 -3.22 -6.04
N TRP A 24 -2.93 -2.15 -6.21
CA TRP A 24 -2.95 -1.36 -7.44
C TRP A 24 -2.54 -2.19 -8.65
N PHE A 25 -1.60 -3.12 -8.51
CA PHE A 25 -1.09 -3.92 -9.62
C PHE A 25 -1.93 -5.18 -9.89
N GLY A 26 -3.07 -5.34 -9.24
CA GLY A 26 -3.96 -6.48 -9.43
C GLY A 26 -3.44 -7.77 -8.79
N VAL A 27 -2.56 -7.66 -7.80
CA VAL A 27 -2.17 -8.80 -6.97
C VAL A 27 -3.40 -9.22 -6.17
N SER A 28 -4.01 -10.34 -6.54
CA SER A 28 -5.09 -10.98 -5.79
C SER A 28 -4.51 -12.10 -4.94
N THR A 29 -4.81 -12.08 -3.65
CA THR A 29 -4.57 -13.21 -2.74
C THR A 29 -5.86 -13.98 -2.55
N ASP A 30 -5.78 -15.30 -2.40
CA ASP A 30 -6.96 -16.15 -2.13
C ASP A 30 -7.57 -15.85 -0.75
N GLU A 31 -6.81 -15.21 0.14
CA GLU A 31 -7.26 -14.79 1.46
C GLU A 31 -7.53 -13.29 1.51
N TYR A 32 -8.68 -12.92 2.06
CA TYR A 32 -9.02 -11.54 2.42
C TYR A 32 -8.38 -11.20 3.78
N PHE A 33 -7.74 -10.02 3.87
CA PHE A 33 -7.22 -9.44 5.13
C PHE A 33 -6.07 -10.23 5.79
N GLN A 34 -4.95 -10.36 5.09
CA GLN A 34 -3.74 -11.05 5.59
C GLN A 34 -3.07 -10.38 6.79
N VAL A 35 -3.29 -9.07 6.96
CA VAL A 35 -2.67 -8.25 8.00
C VAL A 35 -3.70 -7.29 8.60
N SER A 36 -3.44 -6.85 9.83
CA SER A 36 -4.17 -5.78 10.52
C SER A 36 -3.34 -4.51 10.56
N ILE A 37 -3.98 -3.36 10.39
CA ILE A 37 -3.36 -2.05 10.47
C ILE A 37 -3.94 -1.31 11.68
N THR A 38 -3.08 -0.94 12.63
CA THR A 38 -3.50 -0.26 13.86
C THR A 38 -2.85 1.11 13.98
N ALA A 39 -3.62 2.12 14.37
CA ALA A 39 -3.09 3.44 14.66
C ALA A 39 -2.32 3.44 15.99
N MET A 40 -1.11 4.00 15.99
CA MET A 40 -0.29 4.17 17.19
C MET A 40 -0.43 5.57 17.80
N GLU A 41 -0.94 6.51 17.01
CA GLU A 41 -1.16 7.92 17.33
C GLU A 41 -2.33 8.45 16.50
N GLU A 42 -2.78 9.69 16.76
CA GLU A 42 -3.79 10.33 15.93
C GLU A 42 -3.33 10.37 14.47
N SER A 43 -4.06 9.67 13.61
CA SER A 43 -3.67 9.41 12.24
C SER A 43 -4.79 9.81 11.28
N ARG A 44 -4.43 10.29 10.10
CA ARG A 44 -5.37 10.57 9.00
C ARG A 44 -4.96 9.75 7.79
N VAL A 45 -5.94 9.10 7.16
CA VAL A 45 -5.73 8.31 5.96
C VAL A 45 -6.59 8.85 4.83
N LEU A 46 -6.03 8.85 3.62
CA LEU A 46 -6.78 9.14 2.41
C LEU A 46 -7.17 7.82 1.77
N ILE A 47 -8.46 7.62 1.53
CA ILE A 47 -9.01 6.36 1.00
C ILE A 47 -9.75 6.66 -0.30
N TRP A 48 -9.55 5.82 -1.30
CA TRP A 48 -10.24 5.89 -2.59
C TRP A 48 -10.57 4.49 -3.09
N HIS A 49 -11.57 4.40 -3.98
CA HIS A 49 -11.86 3.15 -4.67
C HIS A 49 -10.86 2.96 -5.81
N ARG A 50 -10.07 1.87 -5.78
CA ARG A 50 -9.02 1.59 -6.78
C ARG A 50 -9.51 1.72 -8.21
N ASP A 51 -10.57 0.98 -8.57
CA ASP A 51 -11.00 0.90 -9.96
C ASP A 51 -11.55 2.24 -10.47
N LYS A 52 -12.26 2.99 -9.63
CA LYS A 52 -12.73 4.35 -9.97
C LYS A 52 -11.55 5.29 -10.19
N LEU A 53 -10.56 5.28 -9.30
CA LEU A 53 -9.38 6.13 -9.44
C LEU A 53 -8.58 5.76 -10.70
N LYS A 54 -8.40 4.45 -10.97
CA LYS A 54 -7.77 3.97 -12.21
C LYS A 54 -8.50 4.48 -13.45
N LEU A 55 -9.82 4.36 -13.49
CA LEU A 55 -10.63 4.84 -14.62
C LEU A 55 -10.54 6.36 -14.80
N THR A 56 -10.37 7.12 -13.71
CA THR A 56 -10.16 8.57 -13.79
C THR A 56 -8.74 8.92 -14.27
N ILE A 57 -7.73 8.18 -13.85
CA ILE A 57 -6.33 8.47 -14.19
C ILE A 57 -5.96 8.00 -15.60
N ILE A 58 -6.54 6.89 -16.08
CA ILE A 58 -6.19 6.29 -17.38
C ILE A 58 -6.45 7.22 -18.57
N THR A 59 -7.27 8.27 -18.40
CA THR A 59 -7.49 9.28 -19.44
C THR A 59 -6.27 10.20 -19.65
N ASP A 60 -5.32 10.20 -18.71
CA ASP A 60 -4.06 10.95 -18.77
C ASP A 60 -2.87 10.00 -18.60
N GLN A 61 -2.16 9.74 -19.71
CA GLN A 61 -1.03 8.81 -19.74
C GLN A 61 0.14 9.26 -18.84
N PHE A 62 0.35 10.58 -18.69
CA PHE A 62 1.40 11.08 -17.81
C PHE A 62 1.05 10.82 -16.36
N LEU A 63 -0.18 11.13 -15.95
CA LEU A 63 -0.65 10.88 -14.59
C LEU A 63 -0.63 9.39 -14.25
N GLN A 64 -1.03 8.54 -15.20
CA GLN A 64 -0.94 7.09 -15.06
C GLN A 64 0.51 6.64 -14.80
N ALA A 65 1.46 7.08 -15.63
CA ALA A 65 2.87 6.72 -15.47
C ALA A 65 3.44 7.20 -14.13
N VAL A 66 3.06 8.39 -13.67
CA VAL A 66 3.45 8.93 -12.36
C VAL A 66 2.92 8.06 -11.22
N PHE A 67 1.63 7.71 -11.26
CA PHE A 67 1.02 6.85 -10.24
C PHE A 67 1.68 5.47 -10.18
N ASP A 68 1.89 4.84 -11.34
CA ASP A 68 2.53 3.52 -11.41
C ASP A 68 3.97 3.58 -10.85
N HIS A 69 4.74 4.64 -11.14
CA HIS A 69 6.08 4.81 -10.57
C HIS A 69 6.10 5.09 -9.08
N ILE A 70 5.13 5.85 -8.56
CA ILE A 70 5.04 6.14 -7.12
C ILE A 70 4.70 4.86 -6.35
N LEU A 71 3.68 4.13 -6.82
CA LEU A 71 3.23 2.89 -6.18
C LEU A 71 4.24 1.75 -6.33
N GLY A 72 4.87 1.63 -7.50
CA GLY A 72 5.94 0.65 -7.72
C GLY A 72 7.13 0.86 -6.78
N ARG A 73 7.52 2.12 -6.54
CA ARG A 73 8.56 2.45 -5.54
C ARG A 73 8.14 2.10 -4.12
N ASP A 74 6.88 2.32 -3.76
CA ASP A 74 6.35 1.96 -2.43
C ASP A 74 6.41 0.44 -2.20
N VAL A 75 5.96 -0.36 -3.19
CA VAL A 75 6.03 -1.83 -3.16
C VAL A 75 7.47 -2.31 -2.97
N VAL A 76 8.41 -1.82 -3.81
CA VAL A 76 9.82 -2.22 -3.71
C VAL A 76 10.40 -1.85 -2.34
N LYS A 77 10.11 -0.66 -1.81
CA LYS A 77 10.59 -0.25 -0.49
C LYS A 77 10.10 -1.19 0.61
N LYS A 78 8.82 -1.56 0.61
CA LYS A 78 8.25 -2.50 1.59
C LYS A 78 8.85 -3.90 1.47
N LEU A 79 9.05 -4.40 0.24
CA LEU A 79 9.72 -5.69 0.02
C LEU A 79 11.15 -5.69 0.56
N MET A 80 11.91 -4.61 0.30
CA MET A 80 13.28 -4.49 0.84
C MET A 80 13.27 -4.44 2.37
N GLN A 81 12.33 -3.73 2.99
CA GLN A 81 12.20 -3.72 4.46
C GLN A 81 11.95 -5.11 5.04
N LEU A 82 11.13 -5.94 4.39
CA LEU A 82 10.91 -7.32 4.82
C LEU A 82 12.16 -8.20 4.64
N ILE A 83 12.88 -8.03 3.52
CA ILE A 83 14.09 -8.82 3.22
C ILE A 83 15.22 -8.50 4.21
N PHE A 84 15.40 -7.24 4.63
CA PHE A 84 16.43 -6.88 5.61
C PHE A 84 16.10 -7.30 7.06
N ILE A 85 14.91 -7.84 7.31
CA ILE A 85 14.46 -8.31 8.64
C ILE A 85 14.53 -9.86 8.73
N LEU A 86 14.79 -10.57 7.62
CA LEU A 86 15.03 -12.02 7.55
C LEU A 86 16.52 -12.34 7.55
#